data_AF-A0A430SC81-F1
#
_entry.id   AF-A0A430SC81-F1
#
_cell.length_a   1.000
_cell.length_b   1.000
_cell.length_c   1.000
_cell.angle_alpha   90.00
_cell.angle_beta   90.00
_cell.angle_gamma   90.00
#
_symmetry.space_group_name_H-M   'P 1'
#
loop_
_entity.id
_entity.type
_entity.pdbx_description
1 polymer ?
#
loop_
_entity_poly.entity_id
_entity_poly.type
_entity_poly.pdbx_seq_one_letter_code
_entity_poly.pdbx_strand_id
1 'polypeptide(L)'
;APALRPEARAFLLGRGEETSLRLLDGGPLPSLGPRGTEALALLLAHEKGISGEALAEALYGEPNLGALKTLLHRLRAKGFRISCAPYRLEDPPPSDLLAFLRALSGRDLEQALALYQGPLLPWSQAPGVEALRLELEETLRRAVLASGDQEALFLLAERLGEDLEVWEALLEGLSPEDPRYPIARARVERLRREYGV
;
A
#
# COMPACT_ATOMS: atom_id res chain seq x y z
N ALA A 1 4.23 -3.77 29.45
CA ALA A 1 4.59 -2.91 28.31
C ALA A 1 3.39 -2.03 28.00
N PRO A 2 3.53 -0.73 27.70
CA PRO A 2 2.37 0.05 27.33
C PRO A 2 1.81 -0.56 26.04
N ALA A 3 0.53 -0.94 26.08
CA ALA A 3 -0.20 -1.38 24.90
C ALA A 3 -0.13 -0.28 23.82
N LEU A 4 -0.27 -0.65 22.55
CA LEU A 4 -0.53 0.32 21.49
C LEU A 4 -1.65 1.24 21.97
N ARG A 5 -1.33 2.53 22.11
CA ARG A 5 -2.34 3.49 22.57
C ARG A 5 -3.44 3.58 21.49
N PRO A 6 -4.71 3.83 21.87
CA PRO A 6 -5.82 3.94 20.92
C PRO A 6 -5.61 5.00 19.83
N GLU A 7 -4.64 5.89 20.01
CA GLU A 7 -4.23 6.92 19.05
C GLU A 7 -3.23 6.46 17.98
N ALA A 8 -2.73 5.22 18.01
CA ALA A 8 -1.75 4.74 17.04
C ALA A 8 -2.35 4.57 15.63
N ARG A 9 -1.75 5.22 14.62
CA ARG A 9 -2.05 5.01 13.21
C ARG A 9 -0.83 4.51 12.43
N ALA A 10 -1.05 3.57 11.53
CA ALA A 10 -0.03 3.09 10.61
C ALA A 10 -0.21 3.72 9.22
N PHE A 11 0.84 4.40 8.74
CA PHE A 11 0.91 4.94 7.38
C PHE A 11 1.90 4.11 6.55
N LEU A 12 1.36 3.38 5.58
CA LEU A 12 2.07 2.37 4.78
C LEU A 12 1.99 2.65 3.27
N LEU A 13 1.06 3.50 2.83
CA LEU A 13 0.90 3.92 1.43
C LEU A 13 1.51 5.30 1.25
N GLY A 14 2.61 5.43 0.51
CA GLY A 14 3.28 6.72 0.36
C GLY A 14 4.66 6.64 -0.29
N ARG A 15 5.29 7.81 -0.46
CA ARG A 15 6.62 7.93 -1.05
C ARG A 15 7.71 7.90 0.03
N GLY A 16 8.69 7.00 -0.13
CA GLY A 16 9.96 7.04 0.63
C GLY A 16 9.90 6.67 2.12
N GLU A 17 10.81 7.27 2.91
CA GLU A 17 11.02 7.05 4.36
C GLU A 17 9.84 7.54 5.24
N GLU A 18 8.81 8.12 4.64
CA GLU A 18 7.61 8.60 5.35
C GLU A 18 6.68 7.48 5.83
N THR A 19 6.99 6.22 5.47
CA THR A 19 6.36 5.04 6.07
C THR A 19 6.62 5.07 7.57
N SER A 20 5.62 5.50 8.32
CA SER A 20 5.78 5.80 9.73
C SER A 20 4.57 5.33 10.51
N LEU A 21 4.86 4.73 11.66
CA LEU A 21 3.87 4.51 12.70
C LEU A 21 3.84 5.77 13.55
N ARG A 22 2.70 6.47 13.55
CA ARG A 22 2.53 7.72 14.31
C ARG A 22 1.37 7.59 15.27
N LEU A 23 1.50 8.16 16.47
CA LEU A 23 0.35 8.42 17.33
C LEU A 23 -0.38 9.67 16.81
N LEU A 24 -1.71 9.76 17.02
CA LEU A 24 -2.51 10.96 16.69
C LEU A 24 -2.05 12.22 17.43
N ASP A 25 -1.39 12.06 18.59
CA ASP A 25 -0.77 13.16 19.33
C ASP A 25 0.60 13.61 18.76
N GLY A 26 1.03 13.00 17.64
CA GLY A 26 2.32 13.28 17.01
C GLY A 26 3.51 12.60 17.69
N GLY A 27 3.29 11.80 18.73
CA GLY A 27 4.33 11.06 19.42
C GLY A 27 4.90 9.91 18.57
N PRO A 28 6.22 9.64 18.62
CA PRO A 28 6.82 8.51 17.92
C PRO A 28 6.36 7.18 18.53
N LEU A 29 5.86 6.27 17.70
CA LEU A 29 5.69 4.87 18.10
C LEU A 29 7.06 4.18 18.19
N PRO A 30 7.18 3.10 18.98
CA PRO A 30 8.40 2.31 19.01
C PRO A 30 8.75 1.82 17.59
N SER A 31 9.93 2.20 17.09
CA SER A 31 10.41 1.80 15.77
C SER A 31 10.28 0.30 15.57
N LEU A 32 9.52 -0.14 14.57
CA LEU A 32 9.37 -1.57 14.26
C LEU A 32 10.60 -2.16 13.57
N GLY A 33 11.44 -1.32 12.97
CA GLY A 33 12.44 -1.72 12.00
C GLY A 33 11.81 -2.22 10.69
N PRO A 34 12.57 -2.32 9.59
CA PRO A 34 12.04 -2.68 8.27
C PRO A 34 11.21 -3.96 8.30
N ARG A 35 11.78 -5.03 8.85
CA ARG A 35 11.12 -6.34 8.92
C ARG A 35 9.84 -6.36 9.76
N GLY A 36 9.78 -5.54 10.81
CA GLY A 36 8.60 -5.42 11.64
C GLY A 36 7.46 -4.67 10.93
N THR A 37 7.80 -3.63 10.16
CA THR A 37 6.85 -2.88 9.34
C THR A 37 6.29 -3.74 8.21
N GLU A 38 7.12 -4.54 7.55
CA GLU A 38 6.68 -5.51 6.52
C GLU A 38 5.72 -6.55 7.11
N ALA A 39 6.06 -7.12 8.27
CA ALA A 39 5.19 -8.08 8.94
C ALA A 39 3.85 -7.45 9.36
N LEU A 40 3.86 -6.19 9.82
CA LEU A 40 2.64 -5.47 10.13
C LEU A 40 1.77 -5.28 8.88
N ALA A 41 2.34 -4.84 7.75
CA ALA A 41 1.60 -4.66 6.50
C ALA A 41 0.95 -5.98 6.03
N LEU A 42 1.70 -7.08 6.05
CA LEU A 42 1.18 -8.40 5.70
C LEU A 42 0.07 -8.86 6.65
N LEU A 43 0.22 -8.66 7.96
CA LEU A 43 -0.80 -9.02 8.93
C LEU A 43 -2.08 -8.17 8.80
N LEU A 44 -1.95 -6.88 8.46
CA LEU A 44 -3.10 -6.01 8.19
C LEU A 44 -3.85 -6.46 6.93
N ALA A 45 -3.14 -6.83 5.86
CA ALA A 45 -3.76 -7.34 4.63
C ALA A 45 -4.44 -8.71 4.81
N HIS A 46 -4.02 -9.50 5.81
CA HIS A 46 -4.58 -10.82 6.11
C HIS A 46 -5.44 -10.79 7.38
N GLU A 47 -6.56 -10.05 7.37
CA GLU A 47 -7.45 -9.91 8.54
C GLU A 47 -7.95 -11.27 9.10
N LYS A 48 -8.18 -12.26 8.22
CA LYS A 48 -8.58 -13.63 8.60
C LYS A 48 -7.43 -14.48 9.17
N GLY A 49 -6.21 -13.98 9.05
CA GLY A 49 -4.97 -14.62 9.49
C GLY A 49 -4.20 -15.31 8.37
N ILE A 50 -2.90 -15.45 8.59
CA ILE A 50 -1.93 -16.09 7.69
C ILE A 50 -1.18 -17.21 8.43
N SER A 51 -0.89 -18.33 7.75
CA SER A 51 -0.14 -19.42 8.36
C SER A 51 1.30 -18.97 8.66
N GLY A 52 1.98 -19.66 9.59
CA GLY A 52 3.37 -19.34 9.90
C GLY A 52 4.32 -19.58 8.73
N GLU A 53 4.07 -20.63 7.96
CA GLU A 53 4.85 -20.96 6.76
C GLU A 53 4.68 -19.87 5.70
N ALA A 54 3.43 -19.51 5.36
CA ALA A 54 3.14 -18.49 4.37
C ALA A 54 3.66 -17.10 4.79
N LEU A 55 3.53 -16.74 6.09
CA LEU A 55 4.07 -15.47 6.58
C LEU A 55 5.61 -15.44 6.57
N ALA A 56 6.26 -16.56 6.89
CA ALA A 56 7.71 -16.64 6.83
C ALA A 56 8.20 -16.54 5.38
N GLU A 57 7.57 -17.27 4.46
CA GLU A 57 7.89 -17.21 3.03
C GLU A 57 7.64 -15.81 2.44
N ALA A 58 6.50 -15.19 2.77
CA ALA A 58 6.18 -13.82 2.36
C ALA A 58 7.22 -12.78 2.84
N LEU A 59 7.82 -12.99 4.01
CA LEU A 59 8.83 -12.09 4.55
C LEU A 59 10.23 -12.39 4.01
N TYR A 60 10.62 -13.66 3.96
CA TYR A 60 12.02 -14.07 3.78
C TYR A 60 12.31 -14.73 2.42
N GLY A 61 11.29 -15.03 1.62
CA GLY A 61 11.38 -15.78 0.36
C GLY A 61 11.52 -17.29 0.53
N GLU A 62 11.78 -17.74 1.75
CA GLU A 62 11.83 -19.15 2.13
C GLU A 62 11.27 -19.34 3.55
N PRO A 63 10.76 -20.53 3.89
CA PRO A 63 10.26 -20.79 5.25
C PRO A 63 11.35 -20.64 6.32
N ASN A 64 11.30 -19.55 7.09
CA ASN A 64 12.16 -19.32 8.26
C ASN A 64 11.34 -19.09 9.54
N LEU A 65 10.80 -20.18 10.10
CA LEU A 65 9.93 -20.14 11.28
C LEU A 65 10.66 -19.66 12.55
N GLY A 66 11.97 -19.86 12.65
CA GLY A 66 12.78 -19.39 13.79
C GLY A 66 12.88 -17.86 13.83
N ALA A 67 13.25 -17.26 12.69
CA ALA A 67 13.27 -15.81 12.52
C ALA A 67 11.87 -15.21 12.69
N LEU A 68 10.84 -15.86 12.14
CA LEU A 68 9.45 -15.42 12.29
C LEU A 68 9.02 -15.39 13.76
N LYS A 69 9.23 -16.47 14.52
CA LYS A 69 8.87 -16.51 15.96
C LYS A 69 9.55 -15.39 16.74
N THR A 70 10.83 -15.13 16.45
CA THR A 70 11.59 -14.05 17.08
C THR A 70 11.02 -12.68 16.72
N LEU A 71 10.68 -12.46 15.45
CA LEU A 71 10.03 -11.23 14.99
C LEU A 71 8.68 -11.01 15.68
N LEU A 72 7.81 -12.01 15.68
CA LEU A 72 6.49 -11.94 16.31
C LEU A 72 6.59 -11.73 17.82
N HIS A 73 7.56 -12.36 18.50
CA HIS A 73 7.82 -12.09 19.90
C HIS A 73 8.19 -10.62 20.14
N ARG A 74 9.06 -10.04 19.29
CA ARG A 74 9.41 -8.61 19.36
C ARG A 74 8.21 -7.70 19.10
N LEU A 75 7.34 -8.03 18.14
CA LEU A 75 6.11 -7.27 17.88
C LEU A 75 5.15 -7.32 19.08
N ARG A 76 4.95 -8.51 19.68
CA ARG A 76 4.15 -8.66 20.90
C ARG A 76 4.71 -7.86 22.07
N ALA A 77 6.04 -7.86 22.24
CA ALA A 77 6.70 -7.06 23.27
C ALA A 77 6.51 -5.54 23.07
N LYS A 78 6.26 -5.09 21.83
CA LYS A 78 5.91 -3.71 21.48
C LYS A 78 4.41 -3.40 21.59
N GLY A 79 3.61 -4.34 22.07
CA GLY A 79 2.18 -4.13 22.36
C GLY A 79 1.21 -4.62 21.28
N PHE A 80 1.70 -5.20 20.18
CA PHE A 80 0.82 -5.78 19.15
C PHE A 80 0.20 -7.09 19.64
N ARG A 81 -1.14 -7.17 19.61
CA ARG A 81 -1.87 -8.41 19.95
C ARG A 81 -1.92 -9.32 18.72
N ILE A 82 -1.04 -10.33 18.68
CA ILE A 82 -0.93 -11.27 17.57
C ILE A 82 -1.23 -12.69 18.07
N SER A 83 -2.21 -13.36 17.45
CA SER A 83 -2.62 -14.75 17.74
C SER A 83 -1.47 -15.77 17.55
N CYS A 84 -1.66 -17.02 17.99
CA CYS A 84 -0.61 -18.06 17.90
C CYS A 84 -0.49 -18.74 16.53
N ALA A 85 -1.59 -19.09 15.88
CA ALA A 85 -1.71 -19.53 14.48
C ALA A 85 -3.20 -19.77 14.16
N PRO A 86 -3.72 -19.42 12.97
CA PRO A 86 -3.08 -18.53 11.99
C PRO A 86 -2.81 -17.16 12.61
N TYR A 87 -1.68 -16.55 12.24
CA TYR A 87 -1.24 -15.25 12.76
C TYR A 87 -2.15 -14.15 12.23
N ARG A 88 -2.82 -13.43 13.12
CA ARG A 88 -3.65 -12.26 12.83
C ARG A 88 -3.45 -11.20 13.91
N LEU A 89 -3.70 -9.95 13.56
CA LEU A 89 -3.85 -8.88 14.54
C LEU A 89 -5.23 -9.00 15.18
N GLU A 90 -5.29 -9.15 16.51
CA GLU A 90 -6.56 -9.23 17.24
C GLU A 90 -7.19 -7.84 17.44
N ASP A 91 -6.35 -6.82 17.48
CA ASP A 91 -6.72 -5.42 17.64
C ASP A 91 -5.84 -4.60 16.68
N PRO A 92 -6.14 -4.62 15.38
CA PRO A 92 -5.31 -3.94 14.39
C PRO A 92 -5.40 -2.42 14.60
N PRO A 93 -4.26 -1.71 14.62
CA PRO A 93 -4.29 -0.25 14.70
C PRO A 93 -4.97 0.31 13.43
N PRO A 94 -5.67 1.46 13.53
CA PRO A 94 -6.10 2.18 12.34
C PRO A 94 -4.95 2.37 11.36
N SER A 95 -5.19 2.13 10.08
CA SER A 95 -4.16 2.20 9.04
C SER A 95 -4.73 2.71 7.74
N ASP A 96 -3.94 3.48 7.00
CA ASP A 96 -4.24 3.87 5.62
C ASP A 96 -4.41 2.64 4.71
N LEU A 97 -3.59 1.59 4.88
CA LEU A 97 -3.70 0.34 4.15
C LEU A 97 -5.03 -0.37 4.44
N LEU A 98 -5.45 -0.48 5.70
CA LEU A 98 -6.75 -1.09 6.03
C LEU A 98 -7.91 -0.27 5.47
N ALA A 99 -7.84 1.06 5.59
CA ALA A 99 -8.86 1.94 5.02
C ALA A 99 -8.92 1.80 3.49
N PHE A 100 -7.77 1.68 2.84
CA PHE A 100 -7.64 1.51 1.40
C PHE A 100 -8.19 0.17 0.92
N LEU A 101 -7.84 -0.93 1.59
CA LEU A 101 -8.37 -2.27 1.32
C LEU A 101 -9.91 -2.31 1.45
N ARG A 102 -10.45 -1.63 2.46
CA ARG A 102 -11.92 -1.52 2.65
C ARG A 102 -12.57 -0.70 1.55
N ALA A 103 -11.96 0.42 1.16
CA ALA A 103 -12.45 1.25 0.06
C ALA A 103 -12.47 0.48 -1.27
N LEU A 104 -11.38 -0.23 -1.60
CA LEU A 104 -11.31 -1.10 -2.78
C LEU A 104 -12.37 -2.20 -2.75
N SER A 105 -12.52 -2.90 -1.61
CA SER A 105 -13.52 -3.96 -1.45
C SER A 105 -14.96 -3.43 -1.54
N GLY A 106 -15.19 -2.21 -1.05
CA GLY A 106 -16.47 -1.50 -1.12
C GLY A 106 -16.74 -0.83 -2.46
N ARG A 107 -15.80 -0.87 -3.42
CA ARG A 107 -15.83 -0.13 -4.69
C ARG A 107 -15.95 1.39 -4.52
N ASP A 108 -15.47 1.91 -3.40
CA ASP A 108 -15.38 3.34 -3.14
C ASP A 108 -14.07 3.87 -3.75
N LEU A 109 -14.13 4.15 -5.06
CA LEU A 109 -12.97 4.56 -5.83
C LEU A 109 -12.41 5.92 -5.39
N GLU A 110 -13.30 6.85 -5.03
CA GLU A 110 -12.93 8.18 -4.55
C GLU A 110 -12.10 8.07 -3.26
N GLN A 111 -12.60 7.32 -2.28
CA GLN A 111 -11.89 7.11 -1.02
C GLN A 111 -10.58 6.32 -1.23
N ALA A 112 -10.57 5.31 -2.12
CA ALA A 112 -9.37 4.54 -2.43
C ALA A 112 -8.29 5.43 -3.05
N LEU A 113 -8.64 6.28 -4.02
CA LEU A 113 -7.71 7.25 -4.61
C LEU A 113 -7.22 8.28 -3.60
N ALA A 114 -8.08 8.78 -2.72
CA ALA A 114 -7.68 9.71 -1.67
C ALA A 114 -6.66 9.08 -0.70
N LEU A 115 -6.77 7.79 -0.41
CA LEU A 115 -5.86 7.06 0.49
C LEU A 115 -4.56 6.63 -0.18
N TYR A 116 -4.57 6.40 -1.50
CA TYR A 116 -3.37 6.01 -2.23
C TYR A 116 -2.41 7.19 -2.38
N GLN A 117 -1.46 7.35 -1.46
CA GLN A 117 -0.44 8.42 -1.54
C GLN A 117 0.85 7.96 -2.22
N GLY A 118 0.91 6.70 -2.63
CA GLY A 118 2.04 6.06 -3.28
C GLY A 118 2.06 4.56 -3.01
N PRO A 119 3.06 3.85 -3.56
CA PRO A 119 3.14 2.40 -3.42
C PRO A 119 3.25 1.95 -1.97
N LEU A 120 2.77 0.73 -1.68
CA LEU A 120 2.94 0.10 -0.38
C LEU A 120 4.42 -0.21 -0.11
N LEU A 121 5.01 0.40 0.91
CA LEU A 121 6.39 0.12 1.35
C LEU A 121 7.39 0.04 0.17
N PRO A 122 7.62 1.13 -0.59
CA PRO A 122 8.40 1.07 -1.84
C PRO A 122 9.86 0.62 -1.64
N TRP A 123 10.40 0.75 -0.43
CA TRP A 123 11.74 0.29 -0.06
C TRP A 123 11.83 -1.21 0.24
N SER A 124 10.68 -1.90 0.43
CA SER A 124 10.66 -3.31 0.80
C SER A 124 10.89 -4.21 -0.41
N GLN A 125 11.73 -5.21 -0.19
CA GLN A 125 12.00 -6.33 -1.11
C GLN A 125 11.47 -7.66 -0.54
N ALA A 126 10.61 -7.63 0.47
CA ALA A 126 10.00 -8.83 1.01
C ALA A 126 8.99 -9.37 -0.03
N PRO A 127 9.09 -10.64 -0.48
CA PRO A 127 8.32 -11.12 -1.63
C PRO A 127 6.80 -10.92 -1.50
N GLY A 128 6.25 -11.16 -0.31
CA GLY A 128 4.83 -10.94 -0.07
C GLY A 128 4.41 -9.47 -0.04
N VAL A 129 5.31 -8.56 0.37
CA VAL A 129 5.05 -7.12 0.33
C VAL A 129 5.12 -6.62 -1.10
N GLU A 130 6.07 -7.10 -1.91
CA GLU A 130 6.14 -6.76 -3.33
C GLU A 130 4.91 -7.27 -4.08
N ALA A 131 4.52 -8.52 -3.85
CA ALA A 131 3.30 -9.10 -4.43
C ALA A 131 2.05 -8.29 -4.03
N LEU A 132 1.91 -7.97 -2.74
CA LEU A 132 0.80 -7.16 -2.24
C LEU A 132 0.81 -5.74 -2.83
N ARG A 133 1.99 -5.09 -2.92
CA ARG A 133 2.14 -3.77 -3.54
C ARG A 133 1.64 -3.78 -4.98
N LEU A 134 2.07 -4.75 -5.77
CA LEU A 134 1.66 -4.90 -7.17
C LEU A 134 0.17 -5.19 -7.31
N GLU A 135 -0.38 -6.09 -6.47
CA GLU A 135 -1.81 -6.43 -6.48
C GLU A 135 -2.69 -5.21 -6.19
N LEU A 136 -2.33 -4.43 -5.16
CA LEU A 136 -3.06 -3.23 -4.76
C LEU A 136 -3.03 -2.15 -5.83
N GLU A 137 -1.84 -1.90 -6.40
CA GLU A 137 -1.66 -0.91 -7.46
C GLU A 137 -2.45 -1.31 -8.71
N GLU A 138 -2.32 -2.56 -9.17
CA GLU A 138 -3.03 -3.08 -10.34
C GLU A 138 -4.55 -3.06 -10.14
N THR A 139 -5.03 -3.40 -8.94
CA THR A 139 -6.47 -3.37 -8.63
C THR A 139 -7.03 -1.95 -8.72
N LEU A 140 -6.34 -0.97 -8.11
CA LEU A 140 -6.73 0.43 -8.19
C LEU A 140 -6.68 0.94 -9.63
N ARG A 141 -5.59 0.64 -10.33
CA ARG A 141 -5.37 1.01 -11.72
C ARG A 141 -6.48 0.54 -12.64
N ARG A 142 -6.84 -0.75 -12.57
CA ARG A 142 -7.97 -1.30 -13.34
C ARG A 142 -9.30 -0.64 -12.97
N ALA A 143 -9.53 -0.37 -11.70
CA ALA A 143 -10.77 0.27 -11.25
C ALA A 143 -10.89 1.71 -11.80
N VAL A 144 -9.80 2.47 -11.84
CA VAL A 144 -9.77 3.82 -12.43
C VAL A 144 -9.92 3.77 -13.95
N LEU A 145 -9.19 2.91 -14.65
CA LEU A 145 -9.33 2.77 -16.10
C LEU A 145 -10.76 2.39 -16.50
N ALA A 146 -11.39 1.49 -15.74
CA ALA A 146 -12.76 1.06 -16.00
C ALA A 146 -13.82 2.13 -15.68
N SER A 147 -13.52 3.13 -14.83
CA SER A 147 -14.49 4.18 -14.48
C SER A 147 -14.66 5.21 -15.59
N GLY A 148 -13.61 5.45 -16.38
CA GLY A 148 -13.57 6.50 -17.40
C GLY A 148 -13.62 7.93 -16.84
N ASP A 149 -13.54 8.08 -15.52
CA ASP A 149 -13.57 9.38 -14.85
C ASP A 149 -12.23 10.11 -15.08
N GLN A 150 -12.31 11.26 -15.75
CA GLN A 150 -11.13 12.03 -16.15
C GLN A 150 -10.35 12.59 -14.96
N GLU A 151 -11.02 12.93 -13.85
CA GLU A 151 -10.35 13.39 -12.64
C GLU A 151 -9.65 12.23 -11.93
N ALA A 152 -10.31 11.08 -11.83
CA ALA A 152 -9.72 9.86 -11.27
C ALA A 152 -8.48 9.41 -12.07
N LEU A 153 -8.58 9.43 -13.40
CA LEU A 153 -7.47 9.12 -14.32
C LEU A 153 -6.30 10.08 -14.11
N PHE A 154 -6.55 11.38 -14.08
CA PHE A 154 -5.51 12.38 -13.87
C PHE A 154 -4.82 12.23 -12.50
N LEU A 155 -5.60 12.06 -11.43
CA LEU A 155 -5.07 11.87 -10.08
C LEU A 155 -4.24 10.58 -9.95
N LEU A 156 -4.63 9.50 -10.63
CA LEU A 156 -3.83 8.27 -10.63
C LEU A 156 -2.58 8.42 -11.50
N ALA A 157 -2.68 9.04 -12.68
CA ALA A 157 -1.56 9.26 -13.58
C ALA A 157 -0.42 10.04 -12.92
N GLU A 158 -0.74 11.09 -12.17
CA GLU A 158 0.22 11.88 -11.40
C GLU A 158 0.88 11.08 -10.26
N ARG A 159 0.18 10.10 -9.69
CA ARG A 159 0.70 9.25 -8.62
C ARG A 159 1.65 8.18 -9.13
N LEU A 160 1.26 7.46 -10.19
CA LEU A 160 2.05 6.41 -10.82
C LEU A 160 3.22 6.99 -11.65
N GLY A 161 3.05 8.18 -12.20
CA GLY A 161 4.07 8.93 -12.92
C GLY A 161 4.31 8.42 -14.35
N GLU A 162 4.64 7.14 -14.51
CA GLU A 162 5.11 6.56 -15.77
C GLU A 162 4.17 5.53 -16.39
N ASP A 163 2.92 5.47 -15.93
CA ASP A 163 1.92 4.56 -16.48
C ASP A 163 1.36 5.06 -17.81
N LEU A 164 1.91 4.56 -18.93
CA LEU A 164 1.51 4.97 -20.27
C LEU A 164 0.01 4.75 -20.53
N GLU A 165 -0.55 3.60 -20.15
CA GLU A 165 -1.96 3.28 -20.42
C GLU A 165 -2.91 4.26 -19.71
N VAL A 166 -2.60 4.62 -18.46
CA VAL A 166 -3.40 5.61 -17.71
C VAL A 166 -3.30 7.00 -18.35
N TRP A 167 -2.11 7.41 -18.80
CA TRP A 167 -1.94 8.67 -19.52
C TRP A 167 -2.65 8.69 -20.87
N GLU A 168 -2.65 7.58 -21.60
CA GLU A 168 -3.38 7.43 -22.86
C GLU A 168 -4.89 7.49 -22.66
N ALA A 169 -5.43 6.71 -21.70
CA ALA A 169 -6.84 6.72 -21.38
C ALA A 169 -7.34 8.11 -20.94
N LEU A 170 -6.52 8.86 -20.19
CA LEU A 170 -6.81 10.25 -19.88
C LEU A 170 -6.84 11.10 -21.16
N LEU A 171 -5.78 11.04 -21.99
CA LEU A 171 -5.69 11.88 -23.19
C LEU A 171 -6.86 11.63 -24.16
N GLU A 172 -7.30 10.39 -24.32
CA GLU A 172 -8.42 10.00 -25.16
C GLU A 172 -9.76 10.61 -24.71
N GLY A 173 -9.94 10.85 -23.41
CA GLY A 173 -11.15 11.42 -22.84
C GLY A 173 -11.17 12.95 -22.70
N LEU A 174 -10.02 13.62 -22.86
CA LEU A 174 -9.92 15.07 -22.69
C LEU A 174 -10.23 15.86 -23.98
N SER A 175 -10.93 16.98 -23.83
CA SER A 175 -11.08 17.98 -24.91
C SER A 175 -9.77 18.76 -25.09
N PRO A 176 -9.43 19.22 -26.32
CA PRO A 176 -8.25 20.07 -26.54
C PRO A 176 -8.20 21.37 -25.73
N GLU A 177 -9.36 21.87 -25.27
CA GLU A 177 -9.52 23.06 -24.43
C GLU A 177 -9.30 22.78 -22.93
N ASP A 178 -9.25 21.50 -22.52
CA ASP A 178 -9.01 21.14 -21.12
C ASP A 178 -7.56 21.49 -20.74
N PRO A 179 -7.31 22.18 -19.61
CA PRO A 179 -5.96 22.54 -19.19
C PRO A 179 -5.04 21.34 -18.95
N ARG A 180 -5.58 20.14 -18.69
CA ARG A 180 -4.81 18.91 -18.51
C ARG A 180 -4.36 18.28 -19.83
N TYR A 181 -5.00 18.63 -20.95
CA TYR A 181 -4.70 18.08 -22.28
C TYR A 181 -3.22 18.21 -22.69
N PRO A 182 -2.59 19.41 -22.65
CA PRO A 182 -1.17 19.54 -23.02
C PRO A 182 -0.24 18.74 -22.10
N ILE A 183 -0.60 18.55 -20.83
CA ILE A 183 0.18 17.76 -19.86
C ILE A 183 0.12 16.28 -20.25
N ALA A 184 -1.09 15.73 -20.41
CA ALA A 184 -1.30 14.34 -20.78
C ALA A 184 -0.62 14.01 -22.11
N ARG A 185 -0.78 14.88 -23.11
CA ARG A 185 -0.14 14.72 -24.42
C ARG A 185 1.39 14.66 -24.32
N ALA A 186 2.01 15.59 -23.60
CA ALA A 186 3.47 15.61 -23.44
C ALA A 186 3.99 14.35 -22.72
N ARG A 187 3.23 13.83 -21.74
CA ARG A 187 3.55 12.59 -21.02
C ARG A 187 3.47 11.37 -21.93
N VAL A 188 2.39 11.20 -22.68
CA VAL A 188 2.22 10.10 -23.64
C VAL A 188 3.34 10.13 -24.69
N GLU A 189 3.61 11.30 -25.31
CA GLU A 189 4.65 11.42 -26.33
C GLU A 189 6.07 11.11 -25.80
N ARG A 190 6.34 11.39 -24.53
CA ARG A 190 7.60 11.00 -23.87
C ARG A 190 7.65 9.49 -23.62
N LEU A 191 6.64 8.93 -22.97
CA LEU A 191 6.60 7.52 -22.56
C LEU A 191 6.61 6.57 -23.77
N ARG A 192 5.88 6.92 -24.84
CA ARG A 192 5.93 6.18 -26.13
C ARG A 192 7.34 6.10 -26.70
N ARG A 193 8.08 7.21 -26.70
CA ARG A 193 9.49 7.24 -27.13
C ARG A 193 10.41 6.40 -26.24
N GLU A 194 10.19 6.40 -24.93
CA GLU A 194 10.97 5.61 -23.98
C GLU A 194 10.69 4.10 -24.12
N TYR A 195 9.43 3.71 -24.39
CA TYR A 195 9.02 2.31 -24.55
C TYR A 195 9.17 1.78 -25.98
N GLY A 196 9.42 2.65 -26.96
CA GLY A 196 9.58 2.28 -28.37
C GLY A 196 8.28 1.89 -29.07
N VAL A 197 7.16 2.50 -28.65
CA VAL A 197 5.80 2.28 -29.21
C VAL A 197 5.24 3.55 -29.87
#